data_AF-A0A3S8WR96-F1
#
_entry.id   AF-A0A3S8WR96-F1
#
_cell.length_a   1.000
_cell.length_b   1.000
_cell.length_c   1.000
_cell.angle_alpha   90.00
_cell.angle_beta   90.00
_cell.angle_gamma   90.00
#
_symmetry.space_group_name_H-M   'P 1'
#
loop_
_entity.id
_entity.type
_entity.pdbx_description
1 polymer ?
#
loop_
_entity_poly.entity_id
_entity_poly.type
_entity_poly.pdbx_seq_one_letter_code
_entity_poly.pdbx_strand_id
1 'polypeptide(L)' 'MFFWSVTFLMRTPEGSVGSHTFVVEADSYQDARRRALHLADEPASRDRRRGASLDLDSLTVNEILPF' A
#
# COMPACT_ATOMS: atom_id res chain seq x y z
N MET A 1 -6.43 -6.31 17.12
CA MET A 1 -5.41 -5.65 16.29
C MET A 1 -4.53 -6.69 15.63
N PHE A 2 -4.61 -6.76 14.30
CA PHE A 2 -3.82 -7.66 13.44
C PHE A 2 -2.93 -6.82 12.53
N PHE A 3 -1.88 -7.44 11.98
CA PHE A 3 -1.10 -6.83 10.91
C PHE A 3 -1.68 -7.21 9.55
N TRP A 4 -1.69 -6.26 8.64
CA TRP A 4 -2.19 -6.45 7.29
C TRP A 4 -1.16 -5.95 6.29
N SER A 5 -0.98 -6.70 5.20
CA SER A 5 -0.24 -6.25 4.04
C SER A 5 -1.21 -5.68 3.02
N VAL A 6 -0.94 -4.47 2.53
CA VAL A 6 -1.69 -3.84 1.45
C VAL A 6 -0.74 -3.52 0.31
N THR A 7 -0.88 -4.26 -0.79
CA THR A 7 0.00 -4.19 -1.94
C THR A 7 -0.68 -3.48 -3.10
N PHE A 8 0.02 -2.55 -3.72
CA PHE A 8 -0.37 -1.83 -4.92
C PHE A 8 0.60 -2.16 -6.04
N LEU A 9 0.13 -2.21 -7.29
CA LEU A 9 1.02 -2.04 -8.43
C LEU A 9 1.53 -0.60 -8.45
N MET A 10 2.79 -0.45 -8.80
CA MET A 10 3.48 0.81 -8.92
C MET A 10 4.07 0.94 -10.32
N ARG A 11 4.01 2.15 -10.90
CA ARG A 11 4.73 2.48 -12.13
C ARG A 11 5.72 3.60 -11.88
N THR A 12 6.98 3.38 -12.22
CA THR A 12 8.03 4.42 -12.11
C THR A 12 7.93 5.41 -13.27
N PRO A 13 8.50 6.62 -13.14
CA PRO A 13 8.52 7.60 -14.23
C PRO A 13 9.18 7.07 -15.52
N GLU A 14 10.13 6.15 -15.39
CA GLU A 14 10.84 5.50 -16.51
C GLU A 14 10.01 4.39 -17.17
N GLY A 15 8.78 4.13 -16.67
CA GLY A 15 7.86 3.14 -17.23
C GLY A 15 7.99 1.73 -16.64
N SER A 16 8.90 1.52 -15.69
CA SER A 16 9.05 0.23 -15.01
C SER A 16 7.84 -0.05 -14.12
N VAL A 17 7.38 -1.31 -14.09
CA VAL A 17 6.28 -1.75 -13.24
C VAL A 17 6.84 -2.56 -12.07
N GLY A 18 6.37 -2.27 -10.87
CA GLY A 18 6.71 -2.99 -9.64
C GLY A 18 5.53 -3.06 -8.68
N SER A 19 5.80 -3.48 -7.44
CA SER A 19 4.80 -3.51 -6.37
C SER A 19 5.25 -2.68 -5.18
N HIS A 20 4.30 -2.04 -4.50
CA HIS A 20 4.51 -1.32 -3.25
C HIS A 20 3.61 -1.89 -2.17
N THR A 21 4.18 -2.30 -1.04
CA THR A 21 3.42 -2.87 0.06
C THR A 21 3.50 -1.96 1.29
N PHE A 22 2.35 -1.61 1.83
CA PHE A 22 2.22 -1.06 3.17
C PHE A 22 1.92 -2.19 4.16
N VAL A 23 2.59 -2.18 5.30
CA VAL A 23 2.21 -3.01 6.45
C VAL A 23 1.51 -2.09 7.44
N VAL A 24 0.26 -2.41 7.77
CA VAL A 24 -0.58 -1.59 8.66
C VAL A 24 -1.18 -2.44 9.76
N GLU A 25 -1.30 -1.86 10.94
CA GLU A 25 -2.11 -2.42 12.01
C GLU A 25 -3.58 -2.06 11.77
N ALA A 26 -4.47 -3.05 11.79
CA ALA A 26 -5.91 -2.84 11.65
C ALA A 26 -6.75 -3.95 12.25
N ASP A 27 -8.01 -3.62 12.55
CA ASP A 27 -8.97 -4.56 13.13
C ASP A 27 -9.84 -5.26 12.08
N SER A 28 -9.80 -4.81 10.82
CA SER A 28 -10.55 -5.42 9.71
C SER A 28 -9.90 -5.14 8.35
N TYR A 29 -10.32 -5.90 7.35
CA TYR A 29 -9.98 -5.68 5.95
C TYR A 29 -10.26 -4.25 5.49
N GLN A 30 -11.46 -3.72 5.77
CA GLN A 30 -11.85 -2.37 5.32
C GLN A 30 -11.00 -1.30 6.00
N ASP A 31 -10.66 -1.51 7.28
CA ASP A 31 -9.83 -0.58 8.03
C ASP A 31 -8.37 -0.59 7.54
N ALA A 32 -7.81 -1.78 7.25
CA ALA A 32 -6.50 -1.94 6.63
C ALA A 32 -6.43 -1.22 5.27
N ARG A 33 -7.44 -1.44 4.42
CA ARG A 33 -7.58 -0.76 3.13
C ARG A 33 -7.60 0.75 3.29
N ARG A 34 -8.44 1.27 4.20
CA ARG A 34 -8.58 2.71 4.45
C ARG A 34 -7.28 3.33 4.94
N ARG A 35 -6.59 2.68 5.89
CA ARG A 35 -5.29 3.15 6.40
C ARG A 35 -4.22 3.16 5.32
N ALA A 36 -4.12 2.11 4.51
CA ALA A 36 -3.15 2.06 3.42
C ALA A 36 -3.41 3.13 2.34
N LEU A 37 -4.68 3.41 2.02
CA LEU A 37 -5.02 4.51 1.11
C LEU A 37 -4.65 5.88 1.69
N HIS A 38 -4.85 6.08 2.99
CA HIS A 38 -4.41 7.30 3.67
C HIS A 38 -2.88 7.45 3.60
N LEU A 39 -2.12 6.40 3.94
CA LEU A 39 -0.66 6.38 3.83
C LEU A 39 -0.19 6.58 2.38
N ALA A 40 -0.92 6.06 1.39
CA ALA A 40 -0.59 6.28 -0.02
C ALA A 40 -0.72 7.75 -0.44
N ASP A 41 -1.66 8.49 0.17
CA ASP A 41 -1.89 9.91 -0.08
C ASP A 41 -0.92 10.83 0.69
N GLU A 42 -0.28 10.35 1.75
CA GLU A 42 0.66 11.18 2.52
C GLU A 42 1.84 11.71 1.68
N PRO A 43 2.20 13.00 1.79
CA PRO A 43 3.34 13.58 1.07
C PRO A 43 4.64 12.81 1.26
N ALA A 44 4.99 12.45 2.51
CA ALA A 44 6.21 11.73 2.81
C ALA A 44 6.27 10.33 2.14
N SER A 45 5.11 9.70 1.96
CA SER A 45 4.97 8.42 1.28
C SER A 45 5.16 8.57 -0.23
N ARG A 46 4.58 9.62 -0.81
CA ARG A 46 4.79 10.00 -2.22
C ARG A 46 6.25 10.31 -2.53
N ASP A 47 6.90 11.07 -1.65
CA ASP A 47 8.32 11.44 -1.80
C ASP A 47 9.23 10.22 -1.76
N ARG A 48 8.95 9.26 -0.86
CA ARG A 48 9.68 7.98 -0.79
C ARG A 48 9.57 7.15 -2.07
N ARG A 49 8.45 7.24 -2.79
CA ARG A 49 8.26 6.57 -4.09
C ARG A 49 8.96 7.27 -5.25
N ARG A 50 9.61 8.42 -5.03
CA ARG A 50 10.42 9.16 -6.02
C ARG A 50 9.67 9.39 -7.35
N GLY A 51 8.41 9.80 -7.25
CA GLY A 51 7.56 10.07 -8.42
C GLY A 51 6.90 8.84 -9.02
N ALA A 52 7.11 7.64 -8.48
CA ALA A 52 6.37 6.46 -8.92
C ALA A 52 4.90 6.53 -8.46
N SER A 53 3.99 6.30 -9.41
CA SER A 53 2.55 6.31 -9.18
C SER A 53 2.06 4.95 -8.71
N LEU A 54 1.04 4.94 -7.84
CA LEU A 54 0.35 3.73 -7.43
C LEU A 54 -0.94 3.58 -8.23
N ASP A 55 -1.19 2.38 -8.71
CA ASP A 55 -2.49 1.99 -9.24
C ASP A 55 -3.39 1.58 -8.07
N LEU A 56 -4.29 2.50 -7.67
CA LEU A 56 -5.16 2.28 -6.52
C LEU A 56 -6.24 1.22 -6.77
N ASP A 57 -6.56 0.91 -8.03
CA ASP A 57 -7.54 -0.11 -8.38
C ASP A 57 -6.93 -1.51 -8.34
N SER A 58 -5.60 -1.62 -8.42
CA SER A 58 -4.85 -2.87 -8.30
C SER A 58 -4.67 -3.40 -6.86
N LEU A 59 -5.24 -2.71 -5.86
CA LEU A 59 -4.88 -2.99 -4.47
C LEU A 59 -5.26 -4.42 -4.05
N THR A 60 -4.38 -5.06 -3.27
CA THR A 60 -4.63 -6.36 -2.64
C THR A 60 -4.37 -6.23 -1.14
N VAL A 61 -5.27 -6.75 -0.31
CA VAL A 61 -5.19 -6.67 1.16
C VAL A 61 -5.18 -8.10 1.71
N ASN A 62 -4.13 -8.44 2.46
CA ASN A 62 -4.01 -9.75 3.10
C ASN A 62 -3.68 -9.59 4.58
N GLU A 63 -4.35 -10.36 5.43
CA GLU A 63 -3.99 -10.47 6.84
C GLU A 63 -2.64 -11.19 6.99
N ILE A 64 -1.76 -10.65 7.83
CA ILE A 64 -0.47 -11.26 8.16
C ILE A 64 -0.68 -12.09 9.42
N LEU A 65 -0.83 -13.40 9.24
CA LEU A 65 -0.95 -14.33 10.34
C LEU A 65 0.42 -14.55 10.99
N PRO A 66 0.52 -14.53 12.34
CA PRO A 66 1.72 -14.98 13.02
C PRO A 66 1.91 -16.48 12.71
N PHE A 67 3.11 -16.81 12.22
CA PHE A 67 3.55 -18.18 11.93
C PHE A 67 3.76 -19.01 13.20
#